data_AF-A0A944CE44-F1
#
_entry.id   AF-A0A944CE44-F1
#
_cell.length_a   1.000
_cell.length_b   1.000
_cell.length_c   1.000
_cell.angle_alpha   90.00
_cell.angle_beta   90.00
_cell.angle_gamma   90.00
#
_symmetry.space_group_name_H-M   'P 1'
#
loop_
_entity.id
_entity.type
_entity.pdbx_description
1 polymer ?
#
loop_
_entity_poly.entity_id
_entity_poly.type
_entity_poly.pdbx_seq_one_letter_code
_entity_poly.pdbx_strand_id
1 'polypeptide(L)'
;MTRFTNNLRRFGLPAIAAFTFVTASPAQAVDLPFSADCRQFSAIPVAAPNTGILFRKNPNSAATRAATATVFAITAAENIEIPTGGASCFFQVLGNDSYCFLARGSDQIVNLNAVAGNNHLGAPACQ
;
A
#
# COMPACT_ATOMS: atom_id res chain seq x y z
N MET A 1 44.68 66.96 4.57
CA MET A 1 44.26 65.57 4.87
C MET A 1 43.14 65.17 3.92
N THR A 2 43.11 63.91 3.55
CA THR A 2 42.79 63.43 2.19
C THR A 2 41.49 62.63 2.18
N ARG A 3 40.61 62.96 1.22
CA ARG A 3 39.60 62.15 0.50
C ARG A 3 38.39 61.54 1.24
N PHE A 4 37.22 62.01 0.80
CA PHE A 4 35.94 61.30 0.72
C PHE A 4 36.07 59.98 -0.06
N THR A 5 35.47 58.90 0.44
CA THR A 5 35.22 57.66 -0.32
C THR A 5 33.78 57.18 -0.11
N ASN A 6 33.23 56.65 -1.19
CA ASN A 6 31.85 56.47 -1.56
C ASN A 6 31.37 55.02 -1.32
N ASN A 7 30.04 54.83 -1.31
CA ASN A 7 29.30 53.61 -1.69
C ASN A 7 29.49 52.29 -0.90
N LEU A 8 28.38 51.74 -0.39
CA LEU A 8 27.70 50.60 -1.04
C LEU A 8 26.41 50.21 -0.29
N ARG A 9 25.29 50.44 -0.96
CA ARG A 9 23.98 49.85 -0.64
C ARG A 9 24.08 48.33 -0.76
N ARG A 10 23.68 47.58 0.28
CA ARG A 10 23.39 46.15 0.15
C ARG A 10 21.88 45.95 0.25
N PHE A 11 21.29 45.65 -0.90
CA PHE A 11 19.94 45.13 -1.06
C PHE A 11 19.83 43.80 -0.29
N GLY A 12 18.89 43.72 0.64
CA GLY A 12 18.49 42.45 1.26
C GLY A 12 17.63 41.67 0.26
N LEU A 13 18.12 40.51 -0.20
CA LEU A 13 17.33 39.57 -0.99
C LEU A 13 16.33 38.85 -0.08
N PRO A 14 15.05 38.69 -0.48
CA PRO A 14 14.13 37.80 0.22
C PRO A 14 14.49 36.33 -0.09
N ALA A 15 14.62 35.51 0.95
CA ALA A 15 14.80 34.06 0.82
C ALA A 15 13.48 33.42 0.36
N ILE A 16 13.44 32.93 -0.89
CA ILE A 16 12.32 32.17 -1.44
C ILE A 16 12.46 30.73 -0.95
N ALA A 17 11.60 30.31 -0.01
CA ALA A 17 11.49 28.92 0.41
C ALA A 17 10.83 28.09 -0.71
N ALA A 18 11.62 27.28 -1.40
CA ALA A 18 11.13 26.33 -2.38
C ALA A 18 10.50 25.12 -1.65
N PHE A 19 9.17 25.03 -1.67
CA PHE A 19 8.45 23.82 -1.28
C PHE A 19 8.58 22.80 -2.41
N THR A 20 9.32 21.72 -2.19
CA THR A 20 9.36 20.56 -3.08
C THR A 20 8.09 19.74 -2.85
N PHE A 21 7.16 19.82 -3.79
CA PHE A 21 6.00 18.93 -3.82
C PHE A 21 6.47 17.53 -4.24
N VAL A 22 6.56 16.61 -3.27
CA VAL A 22 6.75 15.19 -3.56
C VAL A 22 5.43 14.67 -4.13
N THR A 23 5.40 14.41 -5.43
CA THR A 23 4.27 13.77 -6.10
C THR A 23 4.24 12.29 -5.68
N ALA A 24 3.32 11.94 -4.77
CA ALA A 24 3.08 10.54 -4.42
C ALA A 24 2.54 9.79 -5.66
N SER A 25 3.33 8.85 -6.18
CA SER A 25 2.90 7.95 -7.26
C SER A 25 1.66 7.17 -6.83
N PRO A 26 0.66 6.96 -7.71
CA PRO A 26 -0.51 6.17 -7.36
C PRO A 26 -0.06 4.74 -6.99
N ALA A 27 -0.55 4.24 -5.85
CA ALA A 27 -0.29 2.87 -5.43
C ALA A 27 -0.84 1.90 -6.50
N GLN A 28 0.05 1.12 -7.09
CA GLN A 28 -0.33 0.14 -8.11
C GLN A 28 -1.02 -1.04 -7.42
N ALA A 29 -2.19 -1.41 -7.95
CA ALA A 29 -2.84 -2.63 -7.52
C ALA A 29 -2.09 -3.84 -8.09
N VAL A 30 -1.80 -4.81 -7.23
CA VAL A 30 -1.17 -6.08 -7.59
C VAL A 30 -2.24 -7.16 -7.55
N ASP A 31 -2.41 -7.87 -8.65
CA ASP A 31 -3.26 -9.07 -8.71
C ASP A 31 -2.47 -10.28 -8.21
N LEU A 32 -2.92 -10.86 -7.10
CA LEU A 32 -2.39 -12.11 -6.54
C LEU A 32 -3.20 -13.29 -7.08
N PRO A 33 -2.70 -14.05 -8.07
CA PRO A 33 -3.37 -15.24 -8.56
C PRO A 33 -3.39 -16.33 -7.48
N PHE A 34 -4.40 -17.19 -7.51
CA PHE A 34 -4.50 -18.31 -6.58
C PHE A 34 -3.33 -19.29 -6.77
N SER A 35 -2.58 -19.55 -5.70
CA SER A 35 -1.45 -20.49 -5.67
C SER A 35 -1.39 -21.18 -4.31
N ALA A 36 -1.97 -22.37 -4.23
CA ALA A 36 -2.06 -23.17 -3.00
C ALA A 36 -0.70 -23.62 -2.44
N ASP A 37 0.30 -23.66 -3.31
CA ASP A 37 1.69 -24.00 -3.05
C ASP A 37 2.60 -22.75 -3.02
N CYS A 38 2.02 -21.55 -3.10
CA CYS A 38 2.71 -20.25 -3.02
C CYS A 38 3.86 -20.08 -4.02
N ARG A 39 3.78 -20.72 -5.19
CA ARG A 39 4.74 -20.59 -6.30
C ARG A 39 4.53 -19.32 -7.12
N GLN A 40 3.30 -18.80 -7.12
CA GLN A 40 2.98 -17.50 -7.70
C GLN A 40 2.78 -16.49 -6.56
N PHE A 41 3.72 -15.56 -6.46
CA PHE A 41 3.71 -14.50 -5.46
C PHE A 41 4.10 -13.17 -6.08
N SER A 42 3.86 -12.09 -5.36
CA SER A 42 4.28 -10.75 -5.77
C SER A 42 4.78 -9.96 -4.57
N ALA A 43 5.86 -9.23 -4.78
CA ALA A 43 6.39 -8.31 -3.78
C ALA A 43 5.50 -7.07 -3.72
N ILE A 44 5.06 -6.70 -2.52
CA ILE A 44 4.26 -5.50 -2.28
C ILE A 44 5.03 -4.63 -1.29
N PRO A 45 5.74 -3.59 -1.77
CA PRO A 45 6.45 -2.68 -0.90
C PRO A 45 5.47 -1.73 -0.21
N VAL A 46 5.54 -1.66 1.12
CA VAL A 46 4.77 -0.72 1.93
C VAL A 46 5.73 0.25 2.62
N ALA A 47 5.90 1.41 2.00
CA ALA A 47 6.68 2.51 2.54
C ALA A 47 5.78 3.69 2.93
N ALA A 48 6.24 4.50 3.88
CA ALA A 48 5.55 5.73 4.26
C ALA A 48 5.28 6.61 3.01
N PRO A 49 4.07 7.23 2.90
CA PRO A 49 3.07 7.39 3.96
C PRO A 49 2.09 6.22 4.14
N ASN A 50 2.20 5.14 3.35
CA ASN A 50 1.31 3.99 3.48
C ASN A 50 1.55 3.25 4.80
N THR A 51 0.49 2.68 5.35
CA THR A 51 0.51 1.99 6.66
C THR A 51 0.10 0.53 6.56
N GLY A 52 -0.10 0.00 5.36
CA GLY A 52 -0.51 -1.37 5.15
C GLY A 52 -0.96 -1.68 3.74
N ILE A 53 -1.69 -2.78 3.61
CA ILE A 53 -2.19 -3.32 2.34
C ILE A 53 -3.69 -3.55 2.46
N LEU A 54 -4.45 -3.02 1.49
CA LEU A 54 -5.86 -3.38 1.31
C LEU A 54 -5.94 -4.60 0.38
N PHE A 55 -6.40 -5.73 0.91
CA PHE A 55 -6.70 -6.92 0.12
C PHE A 55 -8.18 -6.95 -0.26
N ARG A 56 -8.49 -7.27 -1.51
CA ARG A 56 -9.86 -7.29 -2.06
C ARG A 56 -10.09 -8.57 -2.85
N LYS A 57 -11.20 -9.25 -2.57
CA LYS A 57 -11.64 -10.42 -3.33
C LYS A 57 -12.15 -9.98 -4.69
N ASN A 58 -11.76 -10.69 -5.74
CA ASN A 58 -12.21 -10.42 -7.09
C ASN A 58 -12.70 -11.70 -7.79
N PRO A 59 -13.89 -11.66 -8.44
CA PRO A 59 -14.87 -10.58 -8.42
C PRO A 59 -15.46 -10.30 -7.03
N ASN A 60 -15.96 -9.07 -6.83
CA ASN A 60 -16.72 -8.71 -5.65
C ASN A 60 -18.21 -9.08 -5.85
N SER A 61 -18.62 -10.26 -5.39
CA SER A 61 -19.98 -10.80 -5.55
C SER A 61 -20.52 -11.32 -4.21
N ALA A 62 -21.82 -11.65 -4.14
CA ALA A 62 -22.40 -12.24 -2.94
C ALA A 62 -21.72 -13.56 -2.56
N ALA A 63 -21.38 -14.38 -3.56
CA ALA A 63 -20.70 -15.66 -3.35
C ALA A 63 -19.26 -15.48 -2.84
N THR A 64 -18.48 -14.56 -3.42
CA THR A 64 -17.09 -14.33 -2.97
C THR A 64 -17.04 -13.64 -1.60
N ARG A 65 -18.02 -12.79 -1.27
CA ARG A 65 -18.15 -12.23 0.09
C ARG A 65 -18.45 -13.30 1.14
N ALA A 66 -19.22 -14.32 0.80
CA ALA A 66 -19.56 -15.41 1.73
C ALA A 66 -18.40 -16.39 2.00
N ALA A 67 -17.38 -16.42 1.13
CA ALA A 67 -16.22 -17.28 1.26
C ALA A 67 -15.03 -16.57 1.92
N THR A 68 -14.12 -17.32 2.54
CA THR A 68 -12.83 -16.81 3.04
C THR A 68 -11.79 -16.75 1.93
N ALA A 69 -10.76 -15.92 2.12
CA ALA A 69 -9.56 -15.93 1.30
C ALA A 69 -8.33 -15.73 2.21
N THR A 70 -7.28 -16.52 2.01
CA THR A 70 -6.07 -16.45 2.83
C THR A 70 -4.90 -16.04 1.95
N VAL A 71 -4.25 -14.95 2.32
CA VAL A 71 -2.97 -14.52 1.78
C VAL A 71 -1.87 -15.01 2.72
N PHE A 72 -0.76 -15.48 2.19
CA PHE A 72 0.42 -15.78 3.00
C PHE A 72 1.51 -14.74 2.73
N ALA A 73 2.01 -14.12 3.79
CA ALA A 73 3.19 -13.27 3.80
C ALA A 73 4.43 -14.15 3.95
N ILE A 74 5.26 -14.20 2.91
CA ILE A 74 6.31 -15.22 2.78
C ILE A 74 7.47 -14.96 3.75
N THR A 75 7.93 -13.71 3.86
CA THR A 75 9.08 -13.37 4.71
C THR A 75 8.68 -13.33 6.19
N ALA A 76 7.50 -12.79 6.49
CA ALA A 76 6.93 -12.81 7.84
C ALA A 76 6.45 -14.20 8.29
N ALA A 77 6.24 -15.13 7.34
CA ALA A 77 5.66 -16.45 7.56
C ALA A 77 4.29 -16.38 8.27
N GLU A 78 3.43 -15.48 7.82
CA GLU A 78 2.14 -15.17 8.45
C GLU A 78 0.97 -15.38 7.47
N ASN A 79 -0.12 -15.99 7.96
CA ASN A 79 -1.37 -16.07 7.22
C ASN A 79 -2.22 -14.83 7.53
N ILE A 80 -2.77 -14.22 6.49
CA ILE A 80 -3.62 -13.05 6.53
C ILE A 80 -4.96 -13.44 5.92
N GLU A 81 -6.01 -13.46 6.73
CA GLU A 81 -7.32 -13.90 6.29
C GLU A 81 -8.24 -12.70 5.98
N ILE A 82 -8.90 -12.78 4.82
CA ILE A 82 -10.06 -11.98 4.46
C ILE A 82 -11.30 -12.78 4.87
N PRO A 83 -11.97 -12.43 5.98
CA PRO A 83 -13.03 -13.24 6.55
C PRO A 83 -14.27 -13.30 5.66
N THR A 84 -15.19 -14.21 5.99
CA THR A 84 -16.53 -14.25 5.41
C THR A 84 -17.30 -12.97 5.75
N GLY A 85 -18.28 -12.62 4.92
CA GLY A 85 -19.05 -11.38 5.03
C GLY A 85 -18.34 -10.13 4.47
N GLY A 86 -17.02 -10.19 4.28
CA GLY A 86 -16.21 -9.09 3.74
C GLY A 86 -15.80 -9.29 2.28
N ALA A 87 -15.86 -8.21 1.49
CA ALA A 87 -15.25 -8.17 0.16
C ALA A 87 -13.75 -7.82 0.21
N SER A 88 -13.31 -7.21 1.31
CA SER A 88 -11.96 -6.70 1.49
C SER A 88 -11.61 -6.56 2.97
N CYS A 89 -10.32 -6.57 3.29
CA CYS A 89 -9.80 -6.24 4.61
C CYS A 89 -8.48 -5.47 4.47
N PHE A 90 -8.11 -4.74 5.51
CA PHE A 90 -6.85 -4.01 5.59
C PHE A 90 -5.89 -4.70 6.55
N PHE A 91 -4.68 -4.98 6.08
CA PHE A 91 -3.61 -5.55 6.88
C PHE A 91 -2.57 -4.47 7.17
N GLN A 92 -2.35 -4.16 8.44
CA GLN A 92 -1.41 -3.12 8.86
C GLN A 92 0.02 -3.68 8.87
N VAL A 93 0.87 -3.15 8.01
CA VAL A 93 2.26 -3.61 7.85
C VAL A 93 3.12 -2.48 7.29
N LEU A 94 4.42 -2.53 7.58
CA LEU A 94 5.43 -1.66 6.98
C LEU A 94 6.60 -2.54 6.51
N GLY A 95 7.24 -2.10 5.42
CA GLY A 95 8.37 -2.80 4.82
C GLY A 95 7.98 -3.52 3.52
N ASN A 96 8.90 -4.34 3.04
CA ASN A 96 8.74 -5.08 1.80
C ASN A 96 8.59 -6.56 2.13
N ASP A 97 7.45 -7.15 1.79
CA ASP A 97 7.24 -8.59 1.82
C ASP A 97 6.66 -9.07 0.49
N SER A 98 6.76 -10.38 0.25
CA SER A 98 6.12 -11.08 -0.85
C SER A 98 4.88 -11.80 -0.36
N TYR A 99 3.81 -11.69 -1.13
CA TYR A 99 2.50 -12.23 -0.77
C TYR A 99 2.02 -13.20 -1.84
N CYS A 100 1.34 -14.27 -1.44
CA CYS A 100 0.66 -15.20 -2.33
C CYS A 100 -0.77 -15.48 -1.85
N PHE A 101 -1.69 -15.71 -2.79
CA PHE A 101 -3.05 -16.09 -2.45
C PHE A 101 -3.12 -17.61 -2.24
N LEU A 102 -3.01 -18.02 -0.97
CA LEU A 102 -2.76 -19.40 -0.56
C LEU A 102 -4.02 -20.26 -0.53
N ALA A 103 -5.12 -19.79 0.07
CA ALA A 103 -6.32 -20.60 0.27
C ALA A 103 -7.59 -19.81 -0.02
N ARG A 104 -8.64 -20.49 -0.50
CA ARG A 104 -9.92 -19.86 -0.83
C ARG A 104 -11.07 -20.78 -0.44
N GLY A 105 -12.10 -20.20 0.19
CA GLY A 105 -13.35 -20.91 0.52
C GLY A 105 -14.29 -21.09 -0.67
N SER A 106 -14.00 -20.46 -1.82
CA SER A 106 -14.75 -20.61 -3.07
C SER A 106 -13.83 -20.41 -4.27
N ASP A 107 -14.01 -21.24 -5.30
CA ASP A 107 -13.36 -21.15 -6.61
C ASP A 107 -13.77 -19.91 -7.41
N GLN A 108 -14.89 -19.27 -7.05
CA GLN A 108 -15.32 -17.99 -7.61
C GLN A 108 -14.41 -16.82 -7.21
N ILE A 109 -13.54 -16.99 -6.21
CA ILE A 109 -12.48 -16.03 -5.94
C ILE A 109 -11.33 -16.34 -6.90
N VAL A 110 -11.26 -15.57 -7.98
CA VAL A 110 -10.32 -15.82 -9.08
C VAL A 110 -8.91 -15.35 -8.68
N ASN A 111 -8.84 -14.18 -8.05
CA ASN A 111 -7.61 -13.61 -7.53
C ASN A 111 -7.93 -12.62 -6.38
N LEU A 112 -6.89 -12.08 -5.78
CA LEU A 112 -6.99 -10.99 -4.81
C LEU A 112 -6.28 -9.75 -5.35
N ASN A 113 -6.94 -8.60 -5.31
CA ASN A 113 -6.28 -7.33 -5.56
C ASN A 113 -5.67 -6.82 -4.26
N ALA A 114 -4.38 -6.56 -4.26
CA ALA A 114 -3.64 -6.03 -3.13
C ALA A 114 -3.10 -4.64 -3.47
N VAL A 115 -3.39 -3.66 -2.63
CA VAL A 115 -3.00 -2.26 -2.84
C VAL A 115 -2.33 -1.74 -1.58
N ALA A 116 -1.06 -1.35 -1.65
CA ALA A 116 -0.41 -0.64 -0.55
C ALA A 116 -1.06 0.73 -0.34
N GLY A 117 -1.36 1.10 0.89
CA GLY A 117 -2.12 2.32 1.15
C GLY A 117 -2.33 2.63 2.62
N ASN A 118 -3.23 3.57 2.87
CA ASN A 118 -3.79 3.87 4.17
C ASN A 118 -5.24 3.40 4.25
N ASN A 119 -5.73 3.13 5.45
CA ASN A 119 -7.11 2.69 5.65
C ASN A 119 -8.11 3.85 5.74
N HIS A 120 -8.09 4.78 4.76
CA HIS A 120 -8.95 5.96 4.78
C HIS A 120 -10.45 5.64 4.65
N LEU A 121 -10.78 4.50 4.03
CA LEU A 121 -12.16 4.06 3.83
C LEU A 121 -12.69 3.19 4.98
N GLY A 122 -11.89 2.97 6.03
CA GLY A 122 -12.30 2.21 7.21
C GLY A 122 -12.64 0.74 6.93
N ALA A 123 -11.88 0.09 6.04
CA ALA A 123 -12.00 -1.34 5.83
C ALA A 123 -11.70 -2.10 7.13
N PRO A 124 -12.39 -3.22 7.41
CA PRO A 124 -12.12 -4.03 8.59
C PRO A 124 -10.69 -4.60 8.56
N ALA A 125 -10.13 -4.89 9.72
CA ALA A 125 -8.83 -5.55 9.81
C ALA A 125 -8.91 -6.96 9.21
N CYS A 126 -7.82 -7.40 8.57
CA CYS A 126 -7.64 -8.82 8.25
C CYS A 126 -7.44 -9.62 9.54
N GLN A 127 -7.79 -10.91 9.51
CA GLN A 127 -7.69 -11.83 10.65
C GLN A 127 -6.43 -12.69 10.60
#